data_AF-A0A7I9Z0I8-F1
#
_entry.id   AF-A0A7I9Z0I8-F1
#
_cell.length_a   1.000
_cell.length_b   1.000
_cell.length_c   1.000
_cell.angle_alpha   90.00
_cell.angle_beta   90.00
_cell.angle_gamma   90.00
#
_symmetry.space_group_name_H-M   'P 1'
#
loop_
_entity.id
_entity.type
_entity.pdbx_description
1 polymer ?
#
loop_
_entity_poly.entity_id
_entity_poly.type
_entity_poly.pdbx_seq_one_letter_code
_entity_poly.pdbx_strand_id
1 'polypeptide(L)'
;MAVTRCPECGQEVSPLTTRVLEYVRAHAGGTVTPKEIAAHFGVAPVRVAQRLVQLAERGVIARVGYGVYSTDFELRRQALLDELKKLAPA
;
A
#
# COMPACT_ATOMS: atom_id res chain seq x y z
N MET A 1 -7.25 -19.84 -14.31
CA MET A 1 -7.26 -18.87 -13.19
C MET A 1 -8.42 -17.93 -13.43
N ALA A 2 -9.38 -17.82 -12.50
CA ALA A 2 -10.52 -16.93 -12.68
C ALA A 2 -10.04 -15.46 -12.69
N VAL A 3 -10.29 -14.76 -13.80
CA VAL A 3 -9.99 -13.34 -13.93
C VAL A 3 -11.17 -12.59 -13.30
N THR A 4 -10.93 -11.99 -12.14
CA THR A 4 -11.92 -11.11 -11.53
C THR A 4 -11.89 -9.79 -12.29
N ARG A 5 -12.94 -9.47 -13.03
CA ARG A 5 -13.07 -8.17 -13.70
C ARG A 5 -13.83 -7.21 -12.80
N CYS A 6 -13.42 -5.95 -12.79
CA CYS A 6 -14.14 -4.91 -12.09
C CYS A 6 -15.50 -4.72 -12.79
N PRO A 7 -16.64 -4.83 -12.07
CA PRO A 7 -17.95 -4.68 -12.68
C PRO A 7 -18.22 -3.24 -13.16
N GLU A 8 -17.49 -2.24 -12.64
CA GLU A 8 -17.74 -0.83 -12.97
C GLU A 8 -16.89 -0.32 -14.14
N CYS A 9 -15.65 -0.81 -14.29
CA CYS A 9 -14.72 -0.32 -15.33
C CYS A 9 -14.17 -1.41 -16.24
N GLY A 10 -14.57 -2.68 -16.06
CA GLY A 10 -14.18 -3.80 -16.92
C GLY A 10 -12.72 -4.24 -16.85
N GLN A 11 -11.87 -3.53 -16.09
CA GLN A 11 -10.45 -3.86 -15.97
C GLN A 11 -10.24 -5.19 -15.22
N GLU A 12 -9.20 -5.92 -15.64
CA GLU A 12 -8.76 -7.12 -14.94
C GLU A 12 -8.18 -6.75 -13.57
N VAL A 13 -8.85 -7.22 -12.53
CA VAL A 13 -8.41 -7.05 -11.16
C VAL A 13 -7.59 -8.27 -10.80
N SER A 14 -6.29 -8.07 -10.58
CA SER A 14 -5.45 -9.15 -10.09
C SER A 14 -5.97 -9.57 -8.70
N PRO A 15 -6.27 -10.87 -8.46
CA PRO A 15 -6.75 -11.34 -7.17
C PRO A 15 -5.73 -11.08 -6.05
N LEU A 16 -4.44 -10.95 -6.40
CA LEU A 16 -3.40 -10.54 -5.46
C LEU A 16 -3.58 -9.09 -5.01
N THR A 17 -3.96 -8.16 -5.90
CA THR A 17 -4.17 -6.75 -5.54
C THR A 17 -5.30 -6.59 -4.53
N THR A 18 -6.41 -7.32 -4.72
CA THR A 18 -7.52 -7.32 -3.77
C THR A 18 -7.09 -7.82 -2.40
N ARG A 19 -6.40 -8.97 -2.34
CA ARG A 19 -5.90 -9.56 -1.08
C ARG A 19 -4.91 -8.66 -0.36
N VAL A 20 -3.99 -8.03 -1.11
CA VAL A 20 -3.04 -7.06 -0.54
C VAL A 20 -3.78 -5.86 0.05
N LEU A 21 -4.77 -5.32 -0.65
CA LEU A 21 -5.58 -4.20 -0.16
C LEU A 21 -6.38 -4.56 1.10
N GLU A 22 -7.02 -5.73 1.11
CA GLU A 22 -7.74 -6.26 2.28
C GLU A 22 -6.80 -6.42 3.47
N TYR A 23 -5.60 -6.94 3.24
CA TYR A 23 -4.59 -7.08 4.29
C TYR A 23 -4.20 -5.73 4.89
N VAL A 24 -3.92 -4.73 4.05
CA VAL A 24 -3.55 -3.37 4.52
C VAL A 24 -4.71 -2.73 5.29
N ARG A 25 -5.96 -2.95 4.86
CA ARG A 25 -7.17 -2.46 5.54
C ARG A 25 -7.41 -3.15 6.87
N ALA A 26 -7.15 -4.45 6.96
CA ALA A 26 -7.26 -5.22 8.20
C ALA A 26 -6.23 -4.76 9.25
N HIS A 27 -5.09 -4.22 8.81
CA HIS A 27 -4.09 -3.58 9.65
C HIS A 27 -4.40 -2.09 9.89
N ALA A 28 -5.68 -1.75 10.12
CA ALA A 28 -6.13 -0.38 10.31
C ALA A 28 -5.36 0.30 11.47
N GLY A 29 -4.68 1.41 11.16
CA GLY A 29 -3.84 2.17 12.09
C GLY A 29 -2.37 1.70 12.19
N GLY A 30 -2.05 0.54 11.59
CA GLY A 30 -0.69 0.03 11.50
C GLY A 30 0.04 0.45 10.23
N THR A 31 1.35 0.21 10.23
CA THR A 31 2.17 0.24 9.03
C THR A 31 2.44 -1.17 8.55
N VAL A 32 2.42 -1.39 7.24
CA VAL A 32 2.72 -2.67 6.62
C VAL A 32 3.89 -2.54 5.64
N THR A 33 4.67 -3.61 5.54
CA THR A 33 5.78 -3.70 4.60
C THR A 33 5.51 -4.77 3.52
N PRO A 34 6.10 -4.63 2.31
CA PRO A 34 6.00 -5.65 1.28
C PRO A 34 6.50 -7.03 1.73
N LYS A 35 7.48 -7.08 2.65
CA LYS A 35 8.07 -8.33 3.15
C LYS A 35 7.07 -9.10 4.02
N GLU A 36 6.37 -8.42 4.91
CA GLU A 36 5.36 -9.04 5.78
C GLU A 36 4.21 -9.62 4.96
N ILE A 37 3.69 -8.82 4.02
CA ILE A 37 2.61 -9.23 3.13
C ILE A 37 3.06 -10.40 2.22
N ALA A 38 4.30 -10.35 1.72
CA ALA A 38 4.87 -11.42 0.91
C ALA A 38 5.00 -12.73 1.68
N ALA A 39 5.45 -12.66 2.93
CA ALA A 39 5.53 -13.82 3.82
C ALA A 39 4.14 -14.37 4.13
N HIS A 40 3.15 -13.51 4.38
CA HIS A 40 1.78 -13.92 4.67
C HIS A 40 1.11 -14.64 3.50
N PHE A 41 1.31 -14.16 2.26
CA PHE A 41 0.67 -14.73 1.07
C PHE A 41 1.55 -15.74 0.31
N GLY A 42 2.79 -15.98 0.73
CA GLY A 42 3.72 -16.89 0.05
C GLY A 42 4.10 -16.44 -1.37
N VAL A 43 4.23 -15.13 -1.58
CA VAL A 43 4.50 -14.52 -2.90
C VAL A 43 5.82 -13.75 -2.91
N ALA A 44 6.36 -13.47 -4.10
CA ALA A 44 7.59 -12.69 -4.22
C ALA A 44 7.39 -11.24 -3.72
N PRO A 45 8.28 -10.70 -2.85
CA PRO A 45 8.17 -9.34 -2.30
C PRO A 45 8.11 -8.24 -3.37
N VAL A 46 8.80 -8.42 -4.49
CA VAL A 46 8.80 -7.48 -5.62
C VAL A 46 7.40 -7.32 -6.20
N ARG A 47 6.62 -8.41 -6.33
CA ARG A 47 5.25 -8.35 -6.85
C ARG A 47 4.33 -7.60 -5.91
N VAL A 48 4.49 -7.81 -4.60
CA VAL A 48 3.73 -7.09 -3.57
C VAL A 48 4.08 -5.60 -3.59
N ALA A 49 5.37 -5.26 -3.65
CA ALA A 49 5.84 -3.89 -3.72
C ALA A 49 5.24 -3.15 -4.93
N GLN A 50 5.24 -3.76 -6.12
CA GLN A 50 4.61 -3.18 -7.31
C GLN A 50 3.10 -2.90 -7.10
N ARG A 51 2.37 -3.80 -6.44
CA ARG A 51 0.94 -3.57 -6.16
C ARG A 51 0.71 -2.49 -5.12
N LEU A 52 1.51 -2.43 -4.07
CA LEU A 52 1.43 -1.38 -3.05
C LEU A 52 1.74 0.00 -3.65
N VAL A 53 2.73 0.10 -4.54
CA VAL A 53 3.01 1.34 -5.27
C VAL A 53 1.81 1.76 -6.12
N GLN A 54 1.23 0.84 -6.91
CA GLN A 54 0.04 1.14 -7.71
C GLN A 54 -1.16 1.59 -6.86
N LEU A 55 -1.37 0.98 -5.69
CA LEU A 55 -2.44 1.37 -4.76
C LEU A 55 -2.17 2.75 -4.13
N ALA A 56 -0.91 3.06 -3.83
CA ALA A 56 -0.51 4.35 -3.28
C ALA A 56 -0.61 5.47 -4.32
N GLU A 57 -0.18 5.23 -5.56
CA GLU A 57 -0.32 6.19 -6.68
C GLU A 57 -1.79 6.50 -6.98
N ARG A 58 -2.69 5.53 -6.78
CA ARG A 58 -4.14 5.69 -6.93
C ARG A 58 -4.81 6.34 -5.71
N GLY A 59 -4.05 6.68 -4.66
CA GLY A 59 -4.59 7.29 -3.44
C GLY A 59 -5.47 6.37 -2.59
N VAL A 60 -5.40 5.04 -2.81
CA VAL A 60 -6.19 4.06 -2.02
C VAL A 60 -5.52 3.76 -0.67
N ILE A 61 -4.20 3.84 -0.63
CA ILE A 61 -3.36 3.70 0.57
C ILE A 61 -2.32 4.82 0.57
N ALA A 62 -1.71 5.08 1.72
CA ALA A 62 -0.66 6.06 1.86
C ALA A 62 0.72 5.40 2.03
N ARG A 63 1.72 5.91 1.31
CA ARG A 63 3.13 5.52 1.52
C ARG A 63 3.77 6.43 2.55
N VAL A 64 3.86 5.98 3.79
CA VAL A 64 4.38 6.77 4.92
C VAL A 64 5.91 6.83 4.96
N GLY A 65 6.60 5.90 4.28
CA GLY A 65 8.06 5.86 4.22
C GLY A 65 8.59 4.93 3.13
N TYR A 66 9.91 4.74 3.07
CA TYR A 66 10.51 3.81 2.12
C TYR A 66 10.12 2.36 2.44
N GLY A 67 9.31 1.75 1.58
CA GLY A 67 8.83 0.37 1.78
C GLY A 67 7.78 0.23 2.89
N VAL A 68 7.17 1.33 3.34
CA VAL A 68 6.19 1.34 4.44
C VAL A 68 4.89 1.99 3.96
N TYR A 69 3.78 1.27 4.12
CA TYR A 69 2.46 1.67 3.66
C TYR A 69 1.46 1.61 4.80
N SER A 70 0.40 2.42 4.74
CA SER A 70 -0.69 2.42 5.69
C SER A 70 -2.00 2.83 5.01
N THR A 71 -3.13 2.49 5.61
CA THR A 71 -4.44 3.07 5.24
C THR A 71 -4.71 4.39 5.96
N ASP A 72 -3.86 4.78 6.90
CA ASP A 72 -3.96 6.02 7.64
C ASP A 72 -3.23 7.16 6.89
N PHE A 73 -4.03 8.08 6.35
CA PHE A 73 -3.52 9.25 5.63
C PHE A 73 -3.02 10.35 6.58
N GLU A 74 -3.47 10.39 7.83
CA GLU A 74 -2.95 11.33 8.83
C GLU A 74 -1.54 10.94 9.24
N LEU A 75 -1.25 9.63 9.37
CA LEU A 75 0.13 9.14 9.56
C LEU A 75 1.04 9.59 8.40
N ARG A 76 0.56 9.58 7.15
CA ARG A 76 1.31 10.10 6.01
C ARG A 76 1.54 11.60 6.11
N ARG A 77 0.50 12.36 6.45
CA ARG A 77 0.58 13.80 6.61
C ARG A 77 1.62 14.17 7.67
N GLN A 78 1.60 13.48 8.81
CA GLN A 78 2.56 13.70 9.89
C GLN A 78 4.00 13.36 9.48
N ALA A 79 4.20 12.24 8.78
CA ALA A 79 5.52 11.85 8.28
C ALA A 79 6.09 12.90 7.29
N LEU A 80 5.25 13.45 6.42
CA LEU A 80 5.64 14.51 5.49
C LEU A 80 6.01 15.82 6.22
N LEU A 81 5.25 16.20 7.25
CA LEU A 81 5.56 17.38 8.07
C LEU A 81 6.89 17.22 8.82
N ASP A 82 7.19 16.02 9.32
CA ASP A 82 8.46 15.72 9.97
C ASP A 82 9.64 15.82 9.00
N GLU A 83 9.47 15.31 7.78
CA GLU A 83 10.46 15.40 6.69
C GLU A 83 10.70 16.86 6.27
N LEU A 84 9.63 17.66 6.17
CA LEU A 84 9.71 19.08 5.84
C LEU A 84 10.45 19.89 6.91
N LYS A 85 10.21 19.59 8.20
CA LYS A 85 10.95 20.21 9.32
C LYS A 85 12.45 19.91 9.28
N LYS A 86 12.86 18.72 8.82
CA LYS A 86 14.29 18.36 8.69
C LYS A 86 14.98 19.10 7.56
N LEU A 87 14.25 19.44 6.50
CA LEU A 87 14.76 20.10 5.30
C LEU A 87 14.75 21.63 5.39
N ALA A 88 13.99 22.21 6.32
CA ALA A 88 14.01 23.62 6.64
C ALA A 88 14.86 23.86 7.90
N PRO A 89 16.21 23.93 7.80
CA PRO A 89 17.00 24.45 8.91
C PRO A 89 16.59 25.92 9.11
N ALA A 90 16.35 26.26 10.38
CA ALA A 90 16.04 27.63 10.83
C ALA A 90 17.18 28.59 10.50
#